data_AF-E6QW84-F1
#
_entry.id   AF-E6QW84-F1
#
_cell.length_a   1.000
_cell.length_b   1.000
_cell.length_c   1.000
_cell.angle_alpha   90.00
_cell.angle_beta   90.00
_cell.angle_gamma   90.00
#
_symmetry.space_group_name_H-M   'P 1'
#
loop_
_entity.id
_entity.type
_entity.pdbx_description
1 polymer ?
#
loop_
_entity_poly.entity_id
_entity_poly.type
_entity_poly.pdbx_seq_one_letter_code
_entity_poly.pdbx_strand_id
1 'polypeptide(L)' 'MDKEAIKNFIYWLENANDEELRIRREEIMLAYQKVSSKEGRADINLAKRLYDEEILARLALTSKKHG' A
#
# COMPACT_ATOMS: atom_id res chain seq x y z
N MET A 1 1.07 -10.37 -9.06
CA MET A 1 -0.12 -9.50 -9.04
C MET A 1 -0.41 -9.21 -10.48
N ASP A 2 -1.58 -9.63 -10.93
CA ASP A 2 -2.03 -9.25 -12.25
C ASP A 2 -2.41 -7.75 -12.28
N LYS A 3 -2.63 -7.25 -13.51
CA LYS A 3 -2.93 -5.85 -13.77
C LYS A 3 -4.25 -5.40 -13.14
N GLU A 4 -5.24 -6.27 -13.03
CA GLU A 4 -6.55 -5.94 -12.49
C GLU A 4 -6.47 -5.79 -10.96
N ALA A 5 -5.78 -6.71 -10.29
CA ALA A 5 -5.48 -6.62 -8.87
C ALA A 5 -4.74 -5.33 -8.50
N ILE A 6 -3.77 -4.90 -9.32
CA ILE A 6 -3.04 -3.64 -9.10
C ILE A 6 -3.99 -2.44 -9.22
N LYS A 7 -4.85 -2.40 -10.25
CA LYS A 7 -5.82 -1.31 -10.43
C LYS A 7 -6.79 -1.20 -9.27
N ASN A 8 -7.35 -2.33 -8.84
CA ASN A 8 -8.27 -2.37 -7.72
C ASN A 8 -7.59 -1.93 -6.43
N PHE A 9 -6.31 -2.28 -6.25
CA PHE A 9 -5.53 -1.84 -5.10
C PHE A 9 -5.26 -0.34 -5.10
N ILE A 10 -4.89 0.24 -6.25
CA ILE A 10 -4.70 1.70 -6.39
C ILE A 10 -6.01 2.43 -6.14
N TYR A 11 -7.10 2.00 -6.75
CA TYR A 11 -8.42 2.60 -6.52
C TYR A 11 -8.80 2.55 -5.03
N TRP A 12 -8.52 1.43 -4.36
CA TRP A 12 -8.73 1.32 -2.92
C TRP A 12 -7.85 2.30 -2.13
N LEU A 13 -6.56 2.44 -2.47
CA LEU A 13 -5.63 3.37 -1.80
C LEU A 13 -6.12 4.84 -1.86
N GLU A 14 -6.60 5.27 -3.03
CA GLU A 14 -7.10 6.63 -3.24
C GLU A 14 -8.33 6.95 -2.37
N ASN A 15 -9.11 5.94 -1.99
CA ASN A 15 -10.35 6.08 -1.23
C ASN A 15 -10.22 5.69 0.25
N ALA A 16 -9.11 5.06 0.64
CA ALA A 16 -8.90 4.60 2.00
C ALA A 16 -8.69 5.75 2.99
N ASN A 17 -9.26 5.62 4.18
CA ASN A 17 -8.96 6.52 5.31
C ASN A 17 -7.68 6.08 6.06
N ASP A 18 -7.21 6.91 7.00
CA ASP A 18 -5.95 6.66 7.71
C ASP A 18 -5.97 5.39 8.56
N GLU A 19 -7.12 5.03 9.13
CA GLU A 19 -7.27 3.80 9.92
C GLU A 19 -7.26 2.56 9.02
N GLU A 20 -7.94 2.61 7.89
CA GLU A 20 -7.92 1.53 6.88
C GLU A 20 -6.52 1.32 6.31
N LEU A 21 -5.78 2.41 6.07
CA LEU A 21 -4.38 2.34 5.66
C LEU A 21 -3.53 1.65 6.73
N ARG A 22 -3.68 2.07 8.01
CA ARG A 22 -2.95 1.46 9.13
C ARG A 22 -3.19 -0.04 9.24
N ILE A 23 -4.45 -0.47 9.18
CA ILE A 23 -4.84 -1.89 9.24
C ILE A 23 -4.23 -2.65 8.04
N ARG A 24 -4.37 -2.12 6.83
CA ARG A 24 -3.84 -2.77 5.62
C ARG A 24 -2.32 -2.93 5.67
N ARG A 25 -1.60 -1.97 6.25
CA ARG A 25 -0.15 -2.09 6.46
C ARG A 25 0.20 -3.28 7.33
N GLU A 26 -0.54 -3.49 8.42
CA GLU A 26 -0.34 -4.63 9.32
C GLU A 26 -0.61 -5.95 8.58
N GLU A 27 -1.68 -6.01 7.77
CA GLU A 27 -1.99 -7.17 6.94
C GLU A 27 -0.87 -7.51 5.94
N ILE A 28 -0.34 -6.50 5.23
CA ILE A 28 0.77 -6.66 4.28
C ILE A 28 2.02 -7.20 4.98
N MET A 29 2.33 -6.68 6.18
CA MET A 29 3.49 -7.12 6.96
C MET A 29 3.34 -8.55 7.47
N LEU A 30 2.14 -8.94 7.92
CA LEU A 30 1.82 -10.30 8.33
C LEU A 30 1.87 -11.26 7.14
N ALA A 31 1.36 -10.85 5.98
CA ALA A 31 1.44 -11.63 4.75
C ALA A 31 2.90 -11.83 4.31
N TYR A 32 3.74 -10.79 4.42
CA TYR A 32 5.16 -10.86 4.07
C TYR A 32 5.89 -11.98 4.83
N GLN A 33 5.59 -12.14 6.12
CA GLN A 33 6.18 -13.19 6.95
C GLN A 33 5.74 -14.61 6.55
N LYS A 34 4.54 -14.75 5.97
CA LYS A 34 3.94 -16.04 5.63
C LYS A 34 4.27 -16.50 4.20
N VAL A 35 4.66 -15.59 3.32
CA VAL A 35 4.91 -15.90 1.90
C VAL A 35 6.37 -16.29 1.66
N SER A 36 6.56 -17.55 1.25
CA SER A 36 7.86 -18.13 0.91
C SER A 36 8.14 -18.16 -0.59
N SER A 37 7.11 -18.04 -1.45
CA SER A 37 7.29 -18.07 -2.91
C SER A 37 7.91 -16.78 -3.43
N LYS A 38 8.76 -16.90 -4.47
CA LYS A 38 9.42 -15.74 -5.11
C LYS A 38 8.40 -14.78 -5.71
N GLU A 39 7.38 -15.30 -6.37
CA GLU A 39 6.30 -14.52 -6.98
C GLU A 39 5.47 -13.80 -5.92
N GLY A 40 5.06 -14.51 -4.86
CA GLY A 40 4.31 -13.89 -3.78
C GLY A 40 5.12 -12.81 -3.03
N ARG A 41 6.44 -13.00 -2.88
CA ARG A 41 7.32 -11.96 -2.35
C ARG A 41 7.38 -10.73 -3.26
N ALA A 42 7.45 -10.92 -4.57
CA ALA A 42 7.43 -9.81 -5.53
C ALA A 42 6.13 -9.01 -5.43
N ASP A 43 5.01 -9.72 -5.27
CA ASP A 43 3.67 -9.15 -5.12
C ASP A 43 3.52 -8.31 -3.86
N ILE A 44 3.94 -8.86 -2.72
CA ILE A 44 3.89 -8.14 -1.45
C ILE A 44 4.83 -6.93 -1.46
N ASN A 45 6.01 -7.06 -2.07
CA ASN A 45 6.94 -5.94 -2.24
C ASN A 45 6.38 -4.86 -3.16
N LEU A 46 5.57 -5.22 -4.16
CA LEU A 46 4.86 -4.25 -4.99
C LEU A 46 3.78 -3.53 -4.17
N ALA A 47 2.95 -4.27 -3.43
CA ALA A 47 1.91 -3.70 -2.58
C ALA A 47 2.49 -2.74 -1.52
N LYS A 48 3.59 -3.13 -0.87
CA LYS A 48 4.31 -2.28 0.08
C LYS A 48 4.79 -0.97 -0.55
N ARG A 49 5.38 -1.03 -1.75
CA ARG A 49 5.86 0.19 -2.45
C ARG A 49 4.70 1.13 -2.78
N LEU A 50 3.63 0.61 -3.35
CA LEU A 50 2.44 1.42 -3.66
C LEU A 50 1.84 2.06 -2.41
N TYR A 51 1.83 1.33 -1.29
CA TYR A 51 1.40 1.87 0.00
C TYR A 51 2.33 2.99 0.50
N ASP A 52 3.66 2.78 0.47
CA ASP A 52 4.64 3.78 0.91
C ASP A 52 4.51 5.08 0.08
N GLU A 53 4.32 4.98 -1.23
CA GLU A 53 4.10 6.13 -2.13
C GLU A 53 2.83 6.92 -1.77
N GLU A 54 1.71 6.22 -1.49
CA GLU A 54 0.45 6.87 -1.09
C GLU A 54 0.63 7.67 0.22
N ILE A 55 1.31 7.09 1.21
CA ILE A 55 1.58 7.78 2.48
C ILE A 55 2.45 9.02 2.26
N LEU A 56 3.51 8.91 1.44
CA LEU A 56 4.36 10.06 1.11
C LEU A 56 3.57 11.15 0.38
N ALA A 57 2.68 10.79 -0.55
CA ALA A 57 1.81 11.73 -1.26
C ALA A 57 0.89 12.49 -0.29
N ARG A 58 0.25 11.79 0.65
CA ARG A 58 -0.59 12.40 1.70
C ARG A 58 0.20 13.34 2.60
N LEU A 59 1.38 12.92 3.06
CA LEU A 59 2.26 13.75 3.88
C LEU A 59 2.70 15.02 3.14
N ALA A 60 3.04 14.91 1.86
CA ALA A 60 3.39 16.05 1.03
C ALA A 60 2.22 17.05 0.88
N LEU A 61 0.99 16.55 0.75
CA LEU A 61 -0.21 17.39 0.70
C LEU A 61 -0.46 18.12 2.03
N THR A 62 -0.30 17.44 3.16
CA THR A 62 -0.42 18.05 4.48
C THR A 62 0.66 19.10 4.72
N SER A 63 1.90 18.82 4.33
CA SER A 63 3.01 19.77 4.44
C SER A 63 2.78 21.03 3.59
N LYS A 64 2.22 20.90 2.38
CA LYS A 64 1.86 22.04 1.52
C LYS A 64 0.72 22.90 2.06
N LYS A 65 -0.17 22.37 2.91
CA LYS A 65 -1.27 23.13 3.53
C LYS A 65 -0.83 24.04 4.70
N HIS A 66 0.37 23.81 5.24
CA HIS A 66 0.90 24.53 6.40
C HIS A 66 2.05 25.51 6.06
N GLY A 67 2.37 25.69 4.78
CA GLY A 67 3.40 26.61 4.28
C GLY A 67 2.84 27.85 3.59
#